data_AF-A0A6M8W1G8-F1
#
_entry.id   AF-A0A6M8W1G8-F1
#
_cell.length_a   1.000
_cell.length_b   1.000
_cell.length_c   1.000
_cell.angle_alpha   90.00
_cell.angle_beta   90.00
_cell.angle_gamma   90.00
#
_symmetry.space_group_name_H-M   'P 1'
#
loop_
_entity.id
_entity.type
_entity.pdbx_description
1 polymer ?
#
loop_
_entity_poly.entity_id
_entity_poly.type
_entity_poly.pdbx_seq_one_letter_code
_entity_poly.pdbx_strand_id
1 'polypeptide(L)'
;MQDYRPWYQLLRVNYEALSWREAQAIVDDVANRTPERVEMLERHIRTFAGFSEWTADGSRDSFLQLGPWVTRHTRRRELLPREKVFEPLNPTLSEWQIESLQSLFTSMPIRYFTEHSRGVLCDIGLYIAQCIHMAHPTTKWIRCRCRGDDLFNMPLLGVAKNYGICPFFHTLNAASQQLNTSNANRWLELLDTWLASASSLESRRVDKWW
;
A
#
# COMPACT_ATOMS: atom_id res chain seq x y z
N MET A 1 24.93 2.55 -8.03
CA MET A 1 23.56 2.35 -7.50
C MET A 1 23.48 3.14 -6.20
N GLN A 2 22.70 4.24 -6.15
CA GLN A 2 22.33 4.82 -4.86
C GLN A 2 21.45 3.79 -4.13
N ASP A 3 21.77 3.49 -2.87
CA ASP A 3 21.06 2.54 -2.02
C ASP A 3 19.60 2.99 -1.84
N TYR A 4 18.69 2.48 -2.67
CA TYR A 4 17.28 2.52 -2.33
C TYR A 4 17.08 1.70 -1.06
N ARG A 5 16.67 2.36 0.03
CA ARG A 5 16.42 1.73 1.33
C ARG A 5 14.91 1.53 1.49
N PRO A 6 14.42 0.29 1.47
CA PRO A 6 13.03 -0.02 1.78
C PRO A 6 12.63 0.54 3.15
N TRP A 7 11.39 0.97 3.29
CA TRP A 7 10.84 1.43 4.56
C TRP A 7 10.50 0.24 5.47
N TYR A 8 11.52 -0.52 5.88
CA TYR A 8 11.35 -1.76 6.65
C TYR A 8 10.57 -1.56 7.95
N GLN A 9 10.68 -0.37 8.55
CA GLN A 9 9.96 0.01 9.77
C GLN A 9 8.44 0.00 9.56
N LEU A 10 7.89 0.31 8.38
CA LEU A 10 6.45 0.17 8.14
C LEU A 10 6.03 -1.25 7.80
N LEU A 11 6.92 -2.02 7.17
CA LEU A 11 6.62 -3.34 6.59
C LEU A 11 6.60 -4.48 7.60
N ARG A 12 7.31 -4.32 8.74
CA ARG A 12 7.51 -5.36 9.75
C ARG A 12 6.86 -5.05 11.10
N VAL A 13 6.10 -3.96 11.19
CA VAL A 13 5.39 -3.59 12.42
C VAL A 13 4.16 -4.48 12.60
N ASN A 14 4.03 -5.04 13.80
CA ASN A 14 2.78 -5.66 14.24
C ASN A 14 1.81 -4.55 14.68
N TYR A 15 1.02 -4.04 13.74
CA TYR A 15 0.13 -2.90 13.98
C TYR A 15 -0.93 -3.21 15.04
N GLU A 16 -1.45 -4.44 15.11
CA GLU A 16 -2.46 -4.84 16.08
C GLU A 16 -1.98 -4.69 17.53
N ALA A 17 -0.69 -4.93 17.78
CA ALA A 17 -0.08 -4.86 19.09
C ALA A 17 0.29 -3.44 19.55
N LEU A 18 0.24 -2.44 18.65
CA LEU A 18 0.66 -1.08 19.00
C LEU A 18 -0.31 -0.39 19.95
N SER A 19 0.23 0.34 20.91
CA SER A 19 -0.53 1.35 21.63
C SER A 19 -0.98 2.48 20.70
N TRP A 20 -1.98 3.24 21.14
CA TRP A 20 -2.48 4.39 20.40
C TRP A 20 -1.37 5.39 20.06
N ARG A 21 -0.46 5.64 21.00
CA ARG A 21 0.63 6.63 20.86
C ARG A 21 1.68 6.17 19.85
N GLU A 22 2.05 4.89 19.88
CA GLU A 22 3.03 4.33 18.94
C GLU A 22 2.48 4.34 17.52
N ALA A 23 1.22 3.91 17.35
CA ALA A 23 0.59 3.93 16.04
C ALA A 23 0.42 5.35 15.50
N GLN A 24 0.08 6.33 16.35
CA GLN A 24 0.02 7.74 15.93
C GLN A 24 1.40 8.28 15.52
N ALA A 25 2.47 7.94 16.26
CA ALA A 25 3.82 8.34 15.91
C ALA A 25 4.25 7.79 14.53
N ILE A 26 3.82 6.56 14.18
CA ILE A 26 4.04 6.00 12.85
C ILE A 26 3.26 6.78 11.78
N VAL A 27 1.99 7.12 12.04
CA VAL A 27 1.19 7.94 11.10
C VAL A 27 1.85 9.30 10.84
N ASP A 28 2.36 9.94 11.89
CA ASP A 28 3.05 11.22 11.79
C ASP A 28 4.36 11.08 11.00
N ASP A 29 5.14 10.01 11.23
CA ASP A 29 6.34 9.70 10.44
C ASP A 29 5.99 9.45 8.97
N VAL A 30 4.88 8.75 8.69
CA VAL A 30 4.37 8.57 7.33
C VAL A 30 4.08 9.90 6.65
N ALA A 31 3.33 10.77 7.32
CA ALA A 31 2.99 12.08 6.79
C ALA A 31 4.24 12.92 6.49
N ASN A 32 5.19 12.96 7.43
CA ASN A 32 6.39 13.80 7.33
C ASN A 32 7.37 13.30 6.26
N ARG A 33 7.49 11.99 6.08
CA ARG A 33 8.49 11.41 5.16
C ARG A 33 7.96 11.14 3.77
N THR A 34 6.64 11.22 3.55
CA THR A 34 6.03 10.99 2.22
C THR A 34 6.77 11.72 1.08
N PRO A 35 7.08 13.03 1.17
CA PRO A 35 7.79 13.72 0.09
C PRO A 35 9.19 13.15 -0.20
N GLU A 36 9.98 12.88 0.85
CA GLU A 36 11.32 12.26 0.73
C GLU A 36 11.23 10.88 0.06
N ARG A 37 10.24 10.08 0.45
CA ARG A 37 10.04 8.72 -0.08
C ARG A 37 9.64 8.72 -1.55
N VAL A 38 8.82 9.67 -1.97
CA VAL A 38 8.43 9.81 -3.39
C VAL A 38 9.62 10.25 -4.24
N GLU A 39 10.48 11.14 -3.74
CA GLU A 39 11.74 11.50 -4.42
C GLU A 39 12.69 10.29 -4.51
N MET A 40 12.80 9.49 -3.45
CA MET A 40 13.58 8.24 -3.48
C MET A 40 13.04 7.23 -4.49
N LEU A 41 11.70 7.11 -4.61
CA LEU A 41 11.04 6.28 -5.60
C LEU A 41 11.38 6.73 -7.02
N GLU A 42 11.29 8.03 -7.30
CA GLU A 42 11.65 8.60 -8.60
C GLU A 42 13.09 8.30 -8.97
N ARG A 43 14.03 8.59 -8.07
CA ARG A 43 15.44 8.24 -8.30
C ARG A 43 15.64 6.75 -8.53
N HIS A 44 14.93 5.89 -7.80
CA HIS A 44 15.03 4.44 -7.95
C HIS A 44 14.51 3.97 -9.31
N ILE A 45 13.30 4.37 -9.72
CA ILE A 45 12.69 3.98 -10.99
C ILE A 45 13.56 4.44 -12.17
N ARG A 46 14.11 5.65 -12.12
CA ARG A 46 15.01 6.19 -13.16
C ARG A 46 16.30 5.41 -13.38
N THR A 47 16.72 4.57 -12.41
CA THR A 47 17.90 3.72 -12.59
C THR A 47 17.68 2.55 -13.55
N PHE A 48 16.43 2.26 -13.92
CA PHE A 48 16.09 1.13 -14.80
C PHE A 48 15.97 1.58 -16.26
N ALA A 49 16.54 0.77 -17.16
CA ALA A 49 16.52 1.03 -18.59
C ALA A 49 15.08 1.17 -19.12
N GLY A 50 14.83 2.24 -19.89
CA GLY A 50 13.50 2.58 -20.41
C GLY A 50 12.63 3.44 -19.46
N PHE A 51 13.16 3.84 -18.30
CA PHE A 51 12.43 4.66 -17.31
C PHE A 51 13.23 5.89 -16.83
N SER A 52 14.32 6.27 -17.51
CA SER A 52 15.20 7.39 -17.10
C SER A 52 14.48 8.73 -17.00
N GLU A 53 13.45 8.91 -17.83
CA GLU A 53 12.64 10.14 -17.89
C GLU A 53 11.39 10.07 -16.99
N TRP A 54 11.18 8.98 -16.24
CA TRP A 54 10.00 8.83 -15.39
C TRP A 54 9.99 9.89 -14.29
N THR A 55 8.85 10.55 -14.10
CA THR A 55 8.61 11.59 -13.08
C THR A 55 7.45 11.20 -12.19
N ALA A 56 7.56 11.45 -10.88
CA ALA A 56 6.47 11.29 -9.92
C ALA A 56 5.61 12.56 -9.85
N ASP A 57 5.06 13.00 -10.97
CA ASP A 57 4.38 14.30 -11.14
C ASP A 57 2.84 14.23 -11.11
N GLY A 58 2.28 13.05 -10.89
CA GLY A 58 0.84 12.81 -10.91
C GLY A 58 0.23 12.73 -12.32
N SER A 59 1.03 12.83 -13.38
CA SER A 59 0.55 12.76 -14.76
C SER A 59 0.04 11.36 -15.12
N ARG A 60 -0.88 11.30 -16.09
CA ARG A 60 -1.36 10.04 -16.66
C ARG A 60 -0.21 9.16 -17.15
N ASP A 61 0.77 9.76 -17.82
CA ASP A 61 1.91 9.05 -18.39
C ASP A 61 2.81 8.43 -17.29
N SER A 62 3.00 9.13 -16.17
CA SER A 62 3.68 8.59 -15.01
C SER A 62 3.03 7.29 -14.52
N PHE A 63 1.70 7.25 -14.42
CA PHE A 63 0.95 6.07 -13.98
C PHE A 63 0.93 4.95 -15.01
N LEU A 64 0.84 5.26 -16.30
CA LEU A 64 0.90 4.26 -17.37
C LEU A 64 2.25 3.53 -17.42
N GLN A 65 3.34 4.20 -17.03
CA GLN A 65 4.67 3.58 -16.97
C GLN A 65 4.88 2.67 -15.74
N LEU A 66 4.11 2.86 -14.65
CA LEU A 66 4.23 2.02 -13.45
C LEU A 66 3.87 0.55 -13.72
N GLY A 67 2.88 0.26 -14.58
CA GLY A 67 2.48 -1.10 -14.91
C GLY A 67 3.62 -1.93 -15.53
N PRO A 68 4.20 -1.48 -16.65
CA PRO A 68 5.40 -2.07 -17.23
C PRO A 68 6.58 -2.15 -16.26
N TRP A 69 6.82 -1.10 -15.46
CA TRP A 69 7.91 -1.09 -14.49
C TRP A 69 7.72 -2.19 -13.43
N VAL A 70 6.55 -2.24 -12.80
CA VAL A 70 6.22 -3.24 -11.77
C VAL A 70 6.34 -4.66 -12.33
N THR A 71 5.87 -4.87 -13.55
CA THR A 71 5.94 -6.18 -14.22
C THR A 71 7.38 -6.66 -14.42
N ARG A 72 8.30 -5.76 -14.76
CA ARG A 72 9.70 -6.09 -15.06
C ARG A 72 10.59 -6.14 -13.82
N HIS A 73 10.30 -5.33 -12.80
CA HIS A 73 11.27 -5.02 -11.75
C HIS A 73 10.83 -5.44 -10.34
N THR A 74 9.56 -5.84 -10.14
CA THR A 74 9.16 -6.46 -8.87
C THR A 74 9.36 -7.96 -8.90
N ARG A 75 9.77 -8.50 -7.74
CA ARG A 75 10.02 -9.93 -7.55
C ARG A 75 9.08 -10.49 -6.51
N ARG A 76 8.55 -11.67 -6.79
CA ARG A 76 7.83 -12.51 -5.82
C ARG A 76 8.71 -13.71 -5.43
N ARG A 77 8.65 -14.12 -4.18
CA ARG A 77 9.19 -15.38 -3.68
C ARG A 77 8.03 -16.28 -3.26
N GLU A 78 8.19 -17.57 -3.44
CA GLU A 78 7.27 -18.54 -2.85
C GLU A 78 7.59 -18.66 -1.35
N LEU A 79 6.55 -18.71 -0.51
CA LEU A 79 6.74 -19.05 0.89
C LEU A 79 7.10 -20.52 1.04
N LEU A 80 8.12 -20.79 1.86
CA LEU A 80 8.40 -22.14 2.30
C LEU A 80 7.25 -22.62 3.21
N PRO A 81 6.93 -23.94 3.25
CA PRO A 81 5.87 -24.47 4.10
C PRO A 81 5.96 -24.05 5.58
N ARG A 82 7.18 -23.95 6.12
CA ARG A 82 7.44 -23.45 7.50
C ARG A 82 7.12 -21.97 7.72
N GLU A 83 7.06 -21.18 6.66
CA GLU A 83 6.66 -19.76 6.68
C GLU A 83 5.16 -19.60 6.40
N LYS A 84 4.46 -20.66 5.98
CA LYS A 84 3.00 -20.70 5.86
C LYS A 84 2.30 -20.90 7.20
N VAL A 85 3.06 -20.99 8.30
CA VAL A 85 2.49 -21.01 9.65
C VAL A 85 1.90 -19.64 9.89
N PHE A 86 0.65 -19.48 9.47
CA PHE A 86 -0.26 -18.51 10.06
C PHE A 86 -0.33 -18.91 11.53
N GLU A 87 0.45 -18.25 12.39
CA GLU A 87 -0.02 -18.07 13.76
C GLU A 87 -1.42 -17.47 13.60
N PRO A 88 -2.48 -18.13 14.10
CA PRO A 88 -3.82 -17.63 13.92
C PRO A 88 -3.87 -16.24 14.55
N LEU A 89 -3.86 -15.22 13.69
CA LEU A 89 -3.96 -13.80 14.07
C LEU A 89 -5.25 -13.54 14.87
N ASN A 90 -6.18 -14.49 14.84
CA ASN A 90 -7.35 -14.48 15.69
C ASN A 90 -7.47 -15.80 16.50
N PRO A 91 -7.23 -15.77 17.83
CA PRO A 91 -7.38 -16.95 18.70
C PRO A 91 -8.84 -17.41 18.84
N THR A 92 -9.81 -16.69 18.25
CA THR A 92 -11.23 -17.07 18.29
C THR A 92 -11.70 -17.87 17.08
N LEU A 93 -10.82 -18.20 16.13
CA LEU A 93 -11.19 -19.04 14.99
C LEU A 93 -11.43 -20.48 15.44
N SER A 94 -12.55 -21.06 14.99
CA SER A 94 -12.87 -22.48 15.21
C SER A 94 -11.94 -23.40 14.40
N GLU A 95 -11.77 -24.65 14.85
CA GLU A 95 -10.92 -25.65 14.19
C GLU A 95 -11.26 -25.84 12.71
N TRP A 96 -12.54 -25.88 12.34
CA TRP A 96 -12.96 -26.02 10.94
C TRP A 96 -12.54 -24.81 10.07
N GLN A 97 -12.59 -23.59 10.62
CA GLN A 97 -12.16 -22.38 9.89
C GLN A 97 -10.64 -22.40 9.68
N ILE A 98 -9.89 -22.86 10.68
CA ILE A 98 -8.44 -23.06 10.60
C ILE A 98 -8.13 -24.10 9.52
N GLU A 99 -8.80 -25.25 9.51
CA GLU A 99 -8.60 -26.32 8.52
C GLU A 99 -8.97 -25.88 7.08
N SER A 100 -10.07 -25.13 6.93
CA SER A 100 -10.51 -24.60 5.63
C SER A 100 -9.53 -23.57 5.07
N LEU A 101 -9.01 -22.68 5.93
CA LEU A 101 -7.96 -21.74 5.56
C LEU A 101 -6.68 -22.49 5.19
N GLN A 102 -6.26 -23.45 6.01
CA GLN A 102 -5.09 -24.28 5.74
C GLN A 102 -5.21 -24.99 4.38
N SER A 103 -6.36 -25.61 4.05
CA SER A 103 -6.55 -26.32 2.78
C SER A 103 -6.51 -25.41 1.54
N LEU A 104 -7.00 -24.18 1.67
CA LEU A 104 -6.88 -23.13 0.64
C LEU A 104 -5.40 -22.72 0.41
N PHE A 105 -4.57 -22.80 1.45
CA PHE A 105 -3.17 -22.39 1.42
C PHE A 105 -2.17 -23.53 1.13
N THR A 106 -2.55 -24.80 1.30
CA THR A 106 -1.73 -25.95 0.91
C THR A 106 -1.73 -26.20 -0.60
N SER A 107 -2.83 -25.89 -1.29
CA SER A 107 -3.04 -26.23 -2.71
C SER A 107 -2.47 -25.20 -3.70
N MET A 108 -2.08 -24.00 -3.26
CA MET A 108 -1.44 -22.99 -4.11
C MET A 108 -0.09 -22.52 -3.55
N PRO A 109 0.93 -22.27 -4.40
CA PRO A 109 2.13 -21.57 -3.98
C PRO A 109 1.76 -20.13 -3.60
N ILE A 110 1.79 -19.81 -2.30
CA ILE A 110 1.57 -18.44 -1.84
C ILE A 110 2.82 -17.63 -2.20
N ARG A 111 2.64 -16.67 -3.10
CA ARG A 111 3.71 -15.81 -3.61
C ARG A 111 3.66 -14.47 -2.91
N TYR A 112 4.75 -14.12 -2.22
CA TYR A 112 4.91 -12.83 -1.55
C TYR A 112 5.94 -12.00 -2.28
N PHE A 113 5.70 -10.69 -2.37
CA PHE A 113 6.73 -9.77 -2.82
C PHE A 113 7.97 -9.86 -1.93
N THR A 114 9.16 -9.83 -2.54
CA THR A 114 10.41 -9.68 -1.78
C THR A 114 10.35 -8.38 -0.98
N GLU A 115 11.12 -8.28 0.10
CA GLU A 115 11.07 -7.10 0.96
C GLU A 115 11.41 -5.81 0.22
N HIS A 116 12.38 -5.89 -0.70
CA HIS A 116 12.71 -4.79 -1.59
C HIS A 116 11.50 -4.39 -2.45
N SER A 117 10.84 -5.35 -3.10
CA SER A 117 9.66 -5.09 -3.93
C SER A 117 8.51 -4.52 -3.10
N ARG A 118 8.28 -5.02 -1.88
CA ARG A 118 7.28 -4.48 -0.95
C ARG A 118 7.57 -3.02 -0.61
N GLY A 119 8.84 -2.69 -0.31
CA GLY A 119 9.26 -1.32 -0.06
C GLY A 119 8.91 -0.38 -1.20
N VAL A 120 9.29 -0.76 -2.42
CA VAL A 120 9.01 0.07 -3.60
C VAL A 120 7.51 0.22 -3.84
N LEU A 121 6.74 -0.88 -3.70
CA LEU A 121 5.29 -0.85 -3.84
C LEU A 121 4.59 0.01 -2.76
N CYS A 122 5.15 0.07 -1.55
CA CYS A 122 4.69 0.99 -0.52
C CYS A 122 4.99 2.44 -0.89
N ASP A 123 6.17 2.75 -1.41
CA ASP A 123 6.48 4.11 -1.87
C ASP A 123 5.62 4.52 -3.07
N ILE A 124 5.27 3.60 -3.97
CA ILE A 124 4.25 3.86 -5.02
C ILE A 124 2.90 4.21 -4.39
N GLY A 125 2.53 3.54 -3.27
CA GLY A 125 1.34 3.89 -2.50
C GLY A 125 1.40 5.30 -1.91
N LEU A 126 2.56 5.71 -1.40
CA LEU A 126 2.79 7.07 -0.91
C LEU A 126 2.69 8.10 -2.04
N TYR A 127 3.23 7.78 -3.21
CA TYR A 127 3.11 8.62 -4.41
C TYR A 127 1.64 8.82 -4.80
N ILE A 128 0.84 7.75 -4.86
CA ILE A 128 -0.60 7.86 -5.13
C ILE A 128 -1.30 8.69 -4.05
N ALA A 129 -0.99 8.46 -2.77
CA ALA A 129 -1.55 9.22 -1.66
C ALA A 129 -1.21 10.71 -1.77
N GLN A 130 0.01 11.06 -2.18
CA GLN A 130 0.43 12.43 -2.43
C GLN A 130 -0.35 13.06 -3.59
N CYS A 131 -0.56 12.34 -4.69
CA CYS A 131 -1.40 12.80 -5.80
C CYS A 131 -2.84 13.12 -5.36
N ILE A 132 -3.43 12.25 -4.53
CA ILE A 132 -4.76 12.49 -3.97
C ILE A 132 -4.74 13.70 -3.03
N HIS A 133 -3.71 13.85 -2.20
CA HIS A 133 -3.59 15.00 -1.31
C HIS A 133 -3.46 16.32 -2.07
N MET A 134 -2.73 16.33 -3.18
CA MET A 134 -2.63 17.51 -4.07
C MET A 134 -3.97 17.87 -4.70
N ALA A 135 -4.77 16.86 -5.12
CA ALA A 135 -6.09 17.08 -5.68
C ALA A 135 -7.16 17.44 -4.62
N HIS A 136 -7.00 16.90 -3.40
CA HIS A 136 -7.91 17.06 -2.26
C HIS A 136 -7.12 17.46 -1.00
N PRO A 137 -6.77 18.76 -0.85
CA PRO A 137 -5.91 19.22 0.26
C PRO A 137 -6.52 19.08 1.66
N THR A 138 -7.82 18.74 1.74
CA THR A 138 -8.50 18.48 3.02
C THR A 138 -8.18 17.09 3.59
N THR A 139 -7.60 16.21 2.78
CA THR A 139 -7.15 14.88 3.20
C THR A 139 -6.03 14.97 4.23
N LYS A 140 -6.00 14.01 5.16
CA LYS A 140 -4.98 13.96 6.23
C LYS A 140 -4.58 12.52 6.49
N TRP A 141 -3.32 12.29 6.83
CA TRP A 141 -2.92 11.00 7.36
C TRP A 141 -3.60 10.75 8.70
N ILE A 142 -4.26 9.61 8.82
CA ILE A 142 -4.97 9.19 10.02
C ILE A 142 -4.62 7.74 10.34
N ARG A 143 -4.82 7.38 11.60
CA ARG A 143 -4.75 5.99 12.02
C ARG A 143 -6.09 5.29 11.79
N CYS A 144 -6.07 4.05 11.31
CA CYS A 144 -7.26 3.19 11.37
C CYS A 144 -7.68 2.96 12.84
N ARG A 145 -8.93 3.26 13.17
CA ARG A 145 -9.48 3.14 14.54
C ARG A 145 -10.35 1.92 14.76
N CYS A 146 -10.73 1.21 13.68
CA CYS A 146 -11.61 0.06 13.77
C CYS A 146 -10.83 -1.17 14.25
N ARG A 147 -11.07 -1.62 15.48
CA ARG A 147 -10.36 -2.77 16.09
C ARG A 147 -10.63 -4.11 15.41
N GLY A 148 -11.73 -4.23 14.66
CA GLY A 148 -12.08 -5.46 13.92
C GLY A 148 -11.71 -5.41 12.43
N ASP A 149 -10.96 -4.39 12.02
CA ASP A 149 -10.47 -4.24 10.65
C ASP A 149 -9.02 -4.74 10.61
N ASP A 150 -8.67 -5.54 9.60
CA ASP A 150 -7.30 -6.06 9.37
C ASP A 150 -6.26 -4.93 9.23
N LEU A 151 -6.72 -3.70 9.00
CA LEU A 151 -5.90 -2.50 8.91
C LEU A 151 -5.81 -1.73 10.23
N PHE A 152 -6.28 -2.28 11.36
CA PHE A 152 -6.24 -1.59 12.66
C PHE A 152 -4.85 -1.03 12.95
N ASN A 153 -4.79 0.20 13.46
CA ASN A 153 -3.55 0.96 13.70
C ASN A 153 -2.72 1.33 12.46
N MET A 154 -3.02 0.84 11.25
CA MET A 154 -2.28 1.21 10.05
C MET A 154 -2.52 2.67 9.66
N PRO A 155 -1.53 3.32 9.02
CA PRO A 155 -1.70 4.64 8.42
C PRO A 155 -2.61 4.59 7.21
N LEU A 156 -3.61 5.47 7.20
CA LEU A 156 -4.55 5.68 6.11
C LEU A 156 -4.46 7.13 5.65
N LEU A 157 -4.67 7.38 4.35
CA LEU A 157 -5.02 8.70 3.88
C LEU A 157 -6.50 8.92 4.15
N GLY A 158 -6.80 9.66 5.21
CA GLY A 158 -8.14 10.05 5.63
C GLY A 158 -8.74 11.07 4.68
N VAL A 159 -9.90 10.71 4.12
CA VAL A 159 -10.65 11.54 3.17
C VAL A 159 -11.86 12.19 3.85
N ALA A 160 -12.48 11.48 4.78
CA ALA A 160 -13.56 11.99 5.62
C ALA A 160 -13.45 11.37 7.02
N LYS A 161 -14.22 11.87 8.00
CA LYS A 161 -14.25 11.31 9.35
C LYS A 161 -14.67 9.84 9.28
N ASN A 162 -13.77 8.97 9.73
CA ASN A 162 -13.88 7.50 9.69
C ASN A 162 -13.73 6.82 8.31
N TYR A 163 -13.39 7.56 7.26
CA TYR A 163 -13.07 6.98 5.95
C TYR A 163 -11.64 7.32 5.55
N GLY A 164 -10.83 6.29 5.35
CA GLY A 164 -9.47 6.42 4.89
C GLY A 164 -9.10 5.30 3.94
N ILE A 165 -8.15 5.60 3.06
CA ILE A 165 -7.61 4.65 2.09
C ILE A 165 -6.26 4.18 2.63
N CYS A 166 -6.01 2.87 2.67
CA CYS A 166 -4.69 2.33 3.01
C CYS A 166 -3.84 2.19 1.74
N PRO A 167 -2.92 3.13 1.45
CA PRO A 167 -2.14 3.07 0.21
C PRO A 167 -1.34 1.76 0.10
N PHE A 168 -0.79 1.28 1.21
CA PHE A 168 0.11 0.13 1.22
C PHE A 168 -0.58 -1.19 0.87
N PHE A 169 -1.76 -1.45 1.44
CA PHE A 169 -2.50 -2.69 1.19
C PHE A 169 -2.95 -2.77 -0.27
N HIS A 170 -3.54 -1.68 -0.77
CA HIS A 170 -4.10 -1.66 -2.10
C HIS A 170 -3.04 -1.64 -3.21
N THR A 171 -1.87 -1.03 -3.01
CA THR A 171 -0.80 -1.12 -4.01
C THR A 171 -0.19 -2.52 -4.10
N LEU A 172 -0.08 -3.23 -2.98
CA LEU A 172 0.33 -4.65 -3.00
C LEU A 172 -0.68 -5.52 -3.74
N ASN A 173 -1.98 -5.27 -3.54
CA ASN A 173 -3.05 -5.95 -4.29
C ASN A 173 -3.00 -5.60 -5.79
N ALA A 174 -2.89 -4.32 -6.13
CA ALA A 174 -2.80 -3.85 -7.52
C ALA A 174 -1.59 -4.45 -8.23
N ALA A 175 -0.43 -4.51 -7.58
CA ALA A 175 0.77 -5.16 -8.12
C ALA A 175 0.56 -6.67 -8.32
N SER A 176 -0.10 -7.35 -7.38
CA SER A 176 -0.42 -8.78 -7.51
C SER A 176 -1.31 -9.03 -8.72
N GLN A 177 -2.33 -8.18 -8.92
CA GLN A 177 -3.21 -8.24 -10.09
C GLN A 177 -2.46 -7.89 -11.39
N GLN A 178 -1.60 -6.88 -11.40
CA GLN A 178 -0.76 -6.50 -12.54
C GLN A 178 0.13 -7.67 -13.01
N LEU A 179 0.67 -8.45 -12.07
CA LEU A 179 1.51 -9.60 -12.38
C LEU A 179 0.72 -10.85 -12.81
N ASN A 180 -0.59 -10.84 -12.64
CA ASN A 180 -1.47 -11.96 -13.01
C ASN A 180 -2.35 -11.64 -14.23
N THR A 181 -2.57 -10.36 -14.51
CA THR A 181 -3.41 -9.85 -15.60
C THR A 181 -2.57 -8.81 -16.32
N SER A 182 -2.27 -9.01 -17.61
CA SER A 182 -1.43 -8.10 -18.41
C SER A 182 -2.01 -6.69 -18.64
N ASN A 183 -2.88 -6.21 -17.73
CA ASN A 183 -3.50 -4.89 -17.77
C ASN A 183 -2.45 -3.82 -17.43
N ALA A 184 -1.95 -3.11 -18.42
CA ALA A 184 -0.97 -2.04 -18.22
C ALA A 184 -1.52 -0.80 -17.49
N ASN A 185 -2.85 -0.62 -17.44
CA ASN A 185 -3.51 0.58 -16.92
C ASN A 185 -3.87 0.47 -15.44
N ARG A 186 -3.53 -0.63 -14.76
CA ARG A 186 -3.98 -0.93 -13.39
C ARG A 186 -3.71 0.21 -12.40
N TRP A 187 -2.56 0.85 -12.50
CA TRP A 187 -2.14 1.92 -11.60
C TRP A 187 -2.91 3.21 -11.82
N LEU A 188 -3.24 3.52 -13.07
CA LEU A 188 -4.08 4.65 -13.42
C LEU A 188 -5.52 4.43 -12.96
N GLU A 189 -6.07 3.23 -13.18
CA GLU A 189 -7.41 2.85 -12.68
C GLU A 189 -7.50 2.98 -11.15
N LEU A 190 -6.43 2.60 -10.44
CA LEU A 190 -6.36 2.73 -8.99
C LEU A 190 -6.41 4.20 -8.55
N LEU A 191 -5.62 5.06 -9.19
CA LEU A 191 -5.66 6.51 -8.95
C LEU A 191 -7.05 7.09 -9.21
N ASP A 192 -7.62 6.82 -10.39
CA ASP A 192 -8.92 7.34 -10.80
C ASP A 192 -10.03 6.91 -9.83
N THR A 193 -10.00 5.65 -9.38
CA THR A 193 -10.95 5.11 -8.40
C THR A 193 -10.86 5.88 -7.07
N TRP A 194 -9.64 6.21 -6.63
CA TRP A 194 -9.44 6.89 -5.36
C TRP A 194 -9.76 8.38 -5.42
N LEU A 195 -9.41 9.06 -6.53
CA LEU A 195 -9.83 10.44 -6.78
C LEU A 195 -11.36 10.56 -6.83
N ALA A 196 -12.04 9.64 -7.50
CA ALA A 196 -13.50 9.60 -7.54
C ALA A 196 -14.10 9.36 -6.14
N SER A 197 -13.50 8.45 -5.37
CA SER A 197 -13.90 8.18 -3.98
C SER A 197 -13.71 9.42 -3.11
N ALA A 198 -12.59 10.12 -3.26
CA ALA A 198 -12.29 11.34 -2.53
C ALA A 198 -13.28 12.47 -2.83
N SER A 199 -13.51 12.72 -4.13
CA SER A 199 -14.49 13.69 -4.60
C SER A 199 -15.91 13.41 -4.08
N SER A 200 -16.33 12.14 -4.11
CA SER A 200 -17.64 11.71 -3.62
C SER A 200 -17.80 11.98 -2.12
N LEU A 201 -16.77 11.68 -1.31
CA LEU A 201 -16.81 11.87 0.14
C LEU A 201 -16.78 13.36 0.53
N GLU A 202 -15.97 14.19 -0.14
CA GLU A 202 -15.94 15.63 0.09
C GLU A 202 -17.29 16.30 -0.23
N SER A 203 -17.92 15.92 -1.35
CA SER A 203 -19.20 16.50 -1.78
C SER A 203 -20.36 16.20 -0.82
N ARG A 204 -20.34 15.04 -0.17
CA ARG A 204 -21.39 14.58 0.76
C ARG A 204 -21.37 15.29 2.13
N ARG A 205 -20.40 16.19 2.39
CA ARG A 205 -20.18 16.83 3.70
C ARG A 205 -20.17 15.82 4.86
N VAL A 206 -19.70 14.59 4.61
CA VAL A 206 -19.58 13.56 5.66
C VAL A 206 -18.65 14.13 6.72
N ASP A 207 -19.20 14.46 7.88
CA ASP A 207 -18.58 15.13 9.03
C ASP A 207 -17.16 15.62 8.74
N LYS A 208 -17.02 16.85 8.24
CA LYS A 208 -15.67 17.40 8.06
C LYS A 208 -14.98 17.46 9.42
N TRP A 209 -13.65 17.45 9.39
CA TRP A 209 -12.75 17.39 10.55
C TRP A 209 -12.78 18.63 11.47
N TRP A 210 -13.91 19.35 11.57
CA TRP A 210 -14.08 20.47 12.51
C TRP A 210 -14.20 19.99 13.96
#